data_AF-A0AAW9IXQ4-F1
#
_entry.id   AF-A0AAW9IXQ4-F1
#
_cell.length_a   1.000
_cell.length_b   1.000
_cell.length_c   1.000
_cell.angle_alpha   90.00
_cell.angle_beta   90.00
_cell.angle_gamma   90.00
#
_symmetry.space_group_name_H-M   'P 1'
#
loop_
_entity.id
_entity.type
_entity.pdbx_description
1 polymer ?
#
loop_
_entity_poly.entity_id
_entity_poly.type
_entity_poly.pdbx_seq_one_letter_code
_entity_poly.pdbx_strand_id
1 'polypeptide(L)' 'YKIISLNAKKARGMMTRYIIQNEIEDIQEIKKFDLDGYQYNEELSTEKELVFTR' A
#
# COMPACT_ATOMS: atom_id res chain seq x y z
N TYR A 1 -15.35 -0.16 -2.61
CA TYR A 1 -14.38 -0.96 -1.82
C TYR A 1 -14.82 -0.92 -0.36
N LYS A 2 -14.73 -2.05 0.36
CA LYS A 2 -15.06 -2.11 1.80
C LYS A 2 -13.78 -2.43 2.56
N ILE A 3 -13.42 -1.59 3.53
CA ILE A 3 -12.25 -1.83 4.38
C ILE A 3 -12.60 -3.00 5.31
N ILE A 4 -11.96 -4.14 5.08
CA ILE A 4 -12.04 -5.29 5.99
C ILE A 4 -10.87 -5.17 6.96
N SER A 5 -11.17 -4.92 8.24
CA SER A 5 -10.16 -4.60 9.27
C SER A 5 -9.05 -5.65 9.42
N LEU A 6 -9.36 -6.94 9.22
CA LEU A 6 -8.38 -8.03 9.20
C LEU A 6 -7.37 -7.88 8.06
N ASN A 7 -7.87 -7.66 6.84
CA ASN A 7 -7.03 -7.49 5.66
C ASN A 7 -6.23 -6.18 5.75
N ALA A 8 -6.82 -5.11 6.28
CA ALA A 8 -6.13 -3.84 6.48
C ALA A 8 -4.97 -3.93 7.48
N LYS A 9 -5.06 -4.80 8.50
CA LYS A 9 -3.93 -5.07 9.42
C LYS A 9 -2.83 -5.87 8.71
N LYS A 10 -3.20 -6.89 7.94
CA LYS A 10 -2.24 -7.70 7.17
C LYS A 10 -1.52 -6.86 6.12
N ALA A 11 -2.26 -6.04 5.36
CA ALA A 11 -1.71 -5.15 4.34
C ALA A 11 -0.67 -4.18 4.90
N ARG A 12 -0.93 -3.58 6.08
CA ARG A 12 0.04 -2.72 6.76
C ARG A 12 1.35 -3.45 7.06
N GLY A 13 1.29 -4.66 7.61
CA GLY A 13 2.48 -5.46 7.88
C GLY A 13 3.24 -5.83 6.60
N MET A 14 2.53 -6.17 5.53
CA MET A 14 3.13 -6.47 4.23
C MET A 14 3.81 -5.24 3.62
N MET A 15 3.19 -4.08 3.73
CA MET A 15 3.74 -2.82 3.23
C MET A 15 4.99 -2.41 3.99
N THR A 16 5.00 -2.50 5.32
CA THR A 16 6.20 -2.27 6.12
C THR A 16 7.32 -3.24 5.75
N ARG A 17 7.01 -4.53 5.56
CA ARG A 17 8.00 -5.52 5.12
C ARG A 17 8.58 -5.17 3.74
N TYR A 18 7.74 -4.76 2.79
CA TYR A 18 8.15 -4.37 1.45
C TYR A 18 9.08 -3.16 1.46
N ILE A 19 8.78 -2.15 2.27
CA ILE A 19 9.61 -0.95 2.43
C ILE A 19 10.99 -1.33 2.98
N ILE A 20 11.04 -2.14 4.04
CA ILE A 20 12.31 -2.53 4.66
C ILE A 20 13.13 -3.42 3.71
N GLN A 21 12.49 -4.38 3.04
CA GLN A 21 13.18 -5.36 2.21
C GLN A 21 13.79 -4.75 0.93
N ASN A 22 13.17 -3.71 0.38
CA ASN A 22 13.66 -3.02 -0.81
C ASN A 22 14.34 -1.68 -0.48
N GLU A 23 14.56 -1.38 0.81
CA GLU A 23 15.18 -0.14 1.29
C GLU A 23 14.57 1.11 0.64
N ILE A 24 13.22 1.16 0.62
CA ILE A 24 12.50 2.21 -0.08
C ILE A 24 12.56 3.51 0.72
N GLU A 25 13.18 4.52 0.11
CA GLU A 25 13.24 5.88 0.66
C GLU A 25 12.28 6.84 -0.05
N ASP A 26 11.82 6.49 -1.25
CA ASP A 26 10.96 7.33 -2.09
C ASP A 26 9.49 6.92 -2.08
N ILE A 27 8.60 7.91 -1.99
CA ILE A 27 7.14 7.71 -2.08
C ILE A 27 6.72 7.10 -3.43
N GLN A 28 7.44 7.40 -4.51
CA GLN A 28 7.15 6.85 -5.84
C GLN A 28 7.33 5.33 -5.90
N GLU A 29 8.31 4.80 -5.18
CA GLU A 29 8.55 3.36 -5.04
C GLU A 29 7.46 2.71 -4.16
N ILE A 30 7.00 3.41 -3.12
CA ILE A 30 5.88 2.95 -2.29
C ILE A 30 4.59 2.79 -3.12
N LYS A 31 4.34 3.66 -4.10
CA LYS A 31 3.19 3.54 -5.02
C LYS A 31 3.23 2.28 -5.88
N LYS A 32 4.42 1.68 -6.09
CA LYS A 32 4.58 0.42 -6.83
C LYS A 32 4.29 -0.82 -5.99
N PHE A 33 3.81 -0.66 -4.76
CA PHE A 33 3.40 -1.76 -3.91
C PHE A 33 2.26 -2.56 -4.58
N ASP A 34 2.61 -3.72 -5.13
CA ASP A 34 1.68 -4.72 -5.69
C ASP A 34 1.93 -6.09 -5.02
N LEU A 35 1.50 -6.22 -3.76
CA LEU A 35 1.54 -7.50 -3.03
C LEU A 35 0.13 -7.98 -2.75
N ASP A 36 -0.10 -9.29 -2.84
CA ASP A 36 -1.40 -9.95 -2.52
C ASP A 36 -2.61 -9.39 -3.32
N GLY A 37 -2.33 -8.76 -4.48
CA GLY A 37 -3.32 -8.13 -5.35
C GLY A 37 -3.77 -6.74 -4.91
N TYR A 38 -3.06 -6.10 -3.98
CA TYR A 38 -3.26 -4.68 -3.67
C TYR A 38 -2.63 -3.83 -4.75
N GLN A 39 -3.36 -2.82 -5.24
CA GLN A 39 -2.86 -1.88 -6.24
C GLN A 39 -3.10 -0.45 -5.78
N TYR A 40 -2.17 0.43 -6.13
CA TYR A 40 -2.32 1.85 -5.90
C TYR A 40 -3.48 2.40 -6.71
N ASN A 41 -4.41 3.07 -6.04
CA ASN A 41 -5.56 3.70 -6.67
C ASN A 41 -5.35 5.22 -6.68
N GLU A 42 -4.93 5.76 -7.82
CA GLU A 42 -4.64 7.19 -7.96
C GLU A 42 -5.89 8.06 -7.80
N GLU A 43 -7.07 7.58 -8.23
CA GLU A 43 -8.33 8.34 -8.13
C GLU A 43 -8.78 8.57 -6.68
N LEU A 44 -8.43 7.63 -5.79
CA LEU A 44 -8.74 7.70 -4.36
C LEU A 44 -7.59 8.24 -3.53
N SER A 45 -6.40 8.30 -4.11
CA SER A 45 -5.21 8.76 -3.41
C SER A 45 -5.09 10.27 -3.48
N THR A 46 -4.63 10.86 -2.39
CA THR A 46 -4.32 12.29 -2.29
C THR A 46 -2.84 12.47 -1.98
N GLU A 47 -2.36 13.71 -1.97
CA GLU A 47 -0.97 14.04 -1.60
C GLU A 47 -0.58 13.53 -0.21
N LYS A 48 -1.54 13.36 0.70
CA LYS A 48 -1.30 12.92 2.08
C LYS A 48 -1.70 11.47 2.35
N GLU A 49 -2.61 10.92 1.56
CA GLU A 49 -3.14 9.57 1.77
C GLU A 49 -3.01 8.74 0.51
N LEU A 50 -2.16 7.71 0.56
CA LEU A 50 -2.03 6.72 -0.50
C LEU A 50 -3.03 5.60 -0.26
N VAL A 51 -3.99 5.44 -1.16
CA VAL A 51 -5.04 4.42 -1.07
C VAL A 51 -4.67 3.24 -1.95
N PHE A 52 -4.62 2.06 -1.34
CA PHE A 52 -4.39 0.79 -2.02
C PHE A 52 -5.66 -0.04 -1.97
N THR A 53 -6.13 -0.48 -3.13
CA THR A 53 -7.36 -1.29 -3.28
C THR A 53 -7.06 -2.66 -3.84
N ARG A 54 -7.91 -3.62 -3.52
CA ARG A 54 -7.97 -4.97 -4.09
C ARG A 54 -9.41 -5.25 -4.51
#